data_AF-A0A9X6WMI7-F1
#
_entry.id   AF-A0A9X6WMI7-F1
#
_cell.length_a   1.000
_cell.length_b   1.000
_cell.length_c   1.000
_cell.angle_alpha   90.00
_cell.angle_beta   90.00
_cell.angle_gamma   90.00
#
_symmetry.space_group_name_H-M   'P 1'
#
loop_
_entity.id
_entity.type
_entity.pdbx_description
1 polymer ?
#
loop_
_entity_poly.entity_id
_entity_poly.type
_entity_poly.pdbx_seq_one_letter_code
_entity_poly.pdbx_strand_id
1 'polypeptide(L)'
;MSNSESDLSVSRLIVANVEEKEYHFIVREHPIVGKFISLFENGKEYGLIDKQIANKDKFITSELTKLDYFNIDVLYHTPGWIWIGMDQFGLHAREATYNEVDVIMKLKEDLYYIDVYEEMKM
;
A
#
# COMPACT_ATOMS: atom_id res chain seq x y z
N MET A 1 19.61 -24.71 3.00
CA MET A 1 18.47 -23.97 2.42
C MET A 1 17.54 -23.67 3.57
N SER A 2 17.50 -22.41 4.00
CA SER A 2 16.74 -21.98 5.17
C SER A 2 15.68 -21.01 4.68
N ASN A 3 14.43 -21.39 4.84
CA ASN A 3 13.25 -20.61 4.48
C ASN A 3 13.31 -19.25 5.17
N SER A 4 13.61 -18.19 4.40
CA SER A 4 13.34 -16.82 4.82
C SER A 4 12.10 -16.32 4.09
N GLU A 5 11.05 -17.14 4.05
CA GLU A 5 9.71 -16.57 4.02
C GLU A 5 9.50 -16.02 5.42
N SER A 6 9.82 -14.74 5.62
CA SER A 6 9.06 -13.95 6.57
C SER A 6 7.62 -13.95 6.05
N ASP A 7 6.93 -15.05 6.30
CA ASP A 7 5.58 -15.30 5.84
C ASP A 7 4.72 -14.32 6.62
N LEU A 8 4.58 -13.13 6.07
CA LEU A 8 3.74 -12.07 6.61
C LEU A 8 2.33 -12.65 6.66
N SER A 9 1.89 -13.11 7.82
CA SER A 9 0.56 -13.69 7.96
C SER A 9 -0.46 -12.65 7.53
N VAL A 10 -1.29 -12.99 6.54
CA VAL A 10 -2.46 -12.18 6.20
C VAL A 10 -3.35 -12.16 7.45
N SER A 11 -3.45 -11.01 8.11
CA SER A 11 -4.20 -10.89 9.34
C SER A 11 -5.68 -10.65 9.06
N ARG A 12 -6.00 -9.93 7.98
CA ARG A 12 -7.40 -9.65 7.58
C ARG A 12 -7.50 -9.26 6.10
N LEU A 13 -8.55 -9.70 5.43
CA LEU A 13 -9.02 -9.12 4.16
C LEU A 13 -10.19 -8.17 4.47
N ILE A 14 -10.13 -6.94 3.97
CA ILE A 14 -11.17 -5.92 4.11
C ILE A 14 -11.71 -5.61 2.71
N VAL A 15 -13.03 -5.62 2.57
CA VAL A 15 -13.73 -5.22 1.35
C VAL A 15 -14.41 -3.88 1.62
N ALA A 16 -14.10 -2.86 0.82
CA ALA A 16 -14.70 -1.53 0.92
C ALA A 16 -15.45 -1.21 -0.38
N ASN A 17 -16.74 -0.86 -0.26
CA ASN A 17 -17.58 -0.46 -1.39
C ASN A 17 -17.78 1.05 -1.35
N VAL A 18 -17.24 1.78 -2.34
CA VAL A 18 -17.32 3.24 -2.44
C VAL A 18 -17.66 3.63 -3.86
N GLU A 19 -18.74 4.42 -4.02
CA GLU A 19 -19.21 4.93 -5.32
C GLU A 19 -19.30 3.82 -6.39
N GLU A 20 -19.91 2.69 -6.02
CA GLU A 20 -20.09 1.51 -6.89
C GLU A 20 -18.79 0.77 -7.28
N LYS A 21 -17.63 1.20 -6.78
CA LYS A 21 -16.36 0.47 -6.89
C LYS A 21 -16.07 -0.33 -5.62
N GLU A 22 -15.75 -1.59 -5.81
CA GLU A 22 -15.27 -2.49 -4.76
C GLU A 22 -13.74 -2.43 -4.69
N TYR A 23 -13.22 -2.23 -3.47
CA TYR A 23 -11.81 -2.23 -3.16
C TYR A 23 -11.48 -3.38 -2.21
N HIS A 24 -10.42 -4.11 -2.51
CA HIS A 24 -9.91 -5.17 -1.67
C HIS A 24 -8.63 -4.71 -0.99
N PHE A 25 -8.60 -4.75 0.34
CA PHE A 25 -7.45 -4.40 1.13
C PHE A 25 -6.98 -5.59 1.97
N ILE A 26 -5.68 -5.82 1.98
CA ILE A 26 -5.03 -6.82 2.81
C ILE A 26 -4.37 -6.10 3.98
N VAL A 27 -4.67 -6.55 5.19
CA VAL A 27 -3.97 -6.15 6.40
C VAL A 27 -2.96 -7.23 6.73
N ARG A 28 -1.72 -6.81 6.98
CA ARG A 28 -0.61 -7.66 7.44
C ARG A 28 0.02 -7.03 8.65
N GLU A 29 0.57 -7.87 9.51
CA GLU A 29 1.30 -7.43 10.69
C GLU A 29 2.75 -7.91 10.59
N HIS A 30 3.68 -6.95 10.48
CA HIS A 30 5.09 -7.24 10.53
C HIS A 30 5.60 -7.06 11.96
N PRO A 31 6.43 -7.97 12.50
CA PRO A 31 7.01 -7.86 13.85
C PRO A 31 7.86 -6.61 14.12
N ILE A 32 8.12 -5.76 13.11
CA ILE A 32 9.05 -4.62 13.18
C ILE A 32 8.32 -3.37 12.68
N VAL A 33 7.73 -3.47 11.48
CA VAL A 33 7.02 -2.34 10.84
C VAL A 33 5.60 -2.18 11.40
N GLY A 34 5.11 -3.15 12.17
CA GLY A 34 3.75 -3.16 12.70
C GLY A 34 2.72 -3.53 11.63
N LYS A 35 1.47 -3.14 11.86
CA LYS A 35 0.37 -3.37 10.91
C LYS A 35 0.46 -2.42 9.73
N PHE A 36 0.27 -2.96 8.54
CA PHE A 36 0.14 -2.18 7.31
C PHE A 36 -1.02 -2.68 6.47
N ILE A 37 -1.64 -1.76 5.74
CA ILE A 37 -2.76 -2.00 4.84
C ILE A 37 -2.25 -1.82 3.42
N SER A 38 -2.54 -2.79 2.56
CA SER A 38 -2.19 -2.78 1.16
C SER A 38 -3.42 -2.99 0.30
N LEU A 39 -3.47 -2.31 -0.85
CA LEU A 39 -4.49 -2.55 -1.86
C LEU A 39 -4.16 -3.85 -2.60
N PHE A 40 -5.15 -4.71 -2.80
CA PHE A 40 -5.06 -5.90 -3.62
C PHE A 40 -5.89 -5.74 -4.89
N GLU A 41 -5.21 -5.66 -6.03
CA GLU A 41 -5.84 -5.39 -7.32
C GLU A 41 -5.16 -6.25 -8.39
N ASN A 42 -5.94 -6.95 -9.22
CA ASN A 42 -5.44 -7.79 -10.32
C ASN A 42 -4.36 -8.82 -9.90
N GLY A 43 -4.50 -9.41 -8.70
CA GLY A 43 -3.54 -10.38 -8.18
C GLY A 43 -2.25 -9.76 -7.61
N LYS A 44 -2.18 -8.43 -7.53
CA LYS A 44 -1.01 -7.68 -7.05
C LYS A 44 -1.34 -6.93 -5.78
N GLU A 45 -0.37 -6.91 -4.87
CA GLU A 45 -0.43 -6.15 -3.62
C GLU A 45 0.34 -4.84 -3.79
N TYR A 46 -0.24 -3.75 -3.29
CA TYR A 46 0.30 -2.39 -3.39
C TYR A 46 0.29 -1.71 -2.03
N GLY A 47 1.44 -1.19 -1.60
CA GLY A 47 1.55 -0.20 -0.54
C GLY A 47 1.30 1.21 -1.06
N LEU A 48 0.68 2.05 -0.23
CA LEU A 48 0.52 3.48 -0.53
C LEU A 48 1.75 4.26 -0.05
N ILE A 49 2.36 5.05 -0.92
CA ILE A 49 3.49 5.92 -0.58
C ILE A 49 3.28 7.33 -1.13
N ASP A 50 3.71 8.33 -0.36
CA ASP A 50 3.67 9.73 -0.77
C ASP A 50 4.68 9.97 -1.90
N LYS A 51 4.27 10.71 -2.93
CA LYS A 51 5.11 11.00 -4.11
C LYS A 51 6.44 11.67 -3.74
N GLN A 52 6.47 12.53 -2.73
CA GLN A 52 7.69 13.20 -2.27
C GLN A 52 8.65 12.23 -1.57
N ILE A 53 8.13 11.22 -0.88
CA ILE A 53 8.95 10.15 -0.29
C ILE A 53 9.50 9.27 -1.41
N ALA A 54 8.64 8.81 -2.33
CA ALA A 54 9.04 8.00 -3.48
C ALA A 54 10.13 8.68 -4.32
N ASN A 55 10.00 9.99 -4.55
CA ASN A 55 10.99 10.78 -5.31
C ASN A 55 12.37 10.88 -4.62
N LYS A 56 12.41 10.86 -3.28
CA LYS A 56 13.69 10.92 -2.54
C LYS A 56 14.41 9.57 -2.50
N ASP A 57 13.69 8.48 -2.75
CA ASP A 57 14.24 7.14 -2.74
C ASP A 57 14.83 6.78 -4.10
N LYS A 58 16.17 6.59 -4.12
CA LYS A 58 16.93 6.27 -5.34
C LYS A 58 16.56 4.91 -5.94
N PHE A 59 16.20 3.94 -5.10
CA PHE A 59 15.82 2.62 -5.57
C PHE A 59 14.44 2.70 -6.22
N ILE A 60 13.47 3.30 -5.54
CA ILE A 60 12.10 3.45 -6.07
C ILE A 60 12.11 4.22 -7.39
N THR A 61 12.77 5.38 -7.43
CA THR A 61 12.88 6.16 -8.67
C THR A 61 13.55 5.37 -9.79
N SER A 62 14.63 4.64 -9.51
CA SER A 62 15.32 3.80 -10.50
C SER A 62 14.48 2.62 -11.00
N GLU A 63 13.56 2.09 -10.22
CA GLU A 63 12.66 1.03 -10.67
C GLU A 63 11.47 1.61 -11.45
N LEU A 64 10.93 2.75 -11.02
CA LEU A 64 9.84 3.45 -11.71
C LEU A 64 10.25 3.90 -13.11
N THR A 65 11.50 4.32 -13.34
CA THR A 65 11.99 4.68 -14.69
C THR A 65 12.01 3.52 -15.67
N LYS A 66 11.95 2.28 -15.20
CA LYS A 66 11.91 1.06 -16.04
C LYS A 66 10.49 0.71 -16.49
N LEU A 67 9.47 1.39 -15.96
CA LEU A 67 8.08 1.13 -16.28
C LEU A 67 7.62 2.01 -17.43
N ASP A 68 7.58 1.44 -18.65
CA ASP A 68 7.13 2.16 -19.85
C ASP A 68 5.72 2.76 -19.73
N TYR A 69 4.87 2.16 -18.87
CA TYR A 69 3.49 2.59 -18.64
C TYR A 69 3.33 3.64 -17.53
N PHE A 70 4.37 3.93 -16.74
CA PHE A 70 4.30 4.86 -15.64
C PHE A 70 5.00 6.18 -15.99
N ASN A 71 4.25 7.27 -16.00
CA ASN A 71 4.83 8.58 -16.23
C ASN A 71 5.58 9.07 -14.98
N ILE A 72 6.90 8.97 -14.95
CA ILE A 72 7.69 9.35 -13.77
C ILE A 72 7.60 10.85 -13.42
N ASP A 73 7.29 11.71 -14.40
CA ASP A 73 7.19 13.15 -14.19
C ASP A 73 6.11 13.52 -13.17
N VAL A 74 5.13 12.63 -12.96
CA VAL A 74 4.04 12.80 -11.99
C VAL A 74 4.56 12.88 -10.54
N LEU A 75 5.76 12.38 -10.27
CA LEU A 75 6.42 12.48 -8.96
C LEU A 75 6.90 13.91 -8.63
N TYR A 76 7.17 14.72 -9.66
CA TYR A 76 7.77 16.05 -9.49
C TYR A 76 6.74 17.18 -9.55
N HIS A 77 5.65 16.98 -10.30
CA HIS A 77 4.74 18.08 -10.65
C HIS A 77 3.49 18.18 -9.78
N THR A 78 3.07 17.09 -9.14
CA THR A 78 1.82 17.08 -8.37
C THR A 78 2.02 16.39 -7.02
N PRO A 79 1.58 17.03 -5.91
CA PRO A 79 1.41 16.32 -4.65
C PRO A 79 0.42 15.17 -4.83
N GLY A 80 0.62 14.09 -4.07
CA GLY A 80 -0.28 12.96 -4.11
C GLY A 80 0.41 11.67 -3.69
N TRP A 81 -0.28 10.57 -3.94
CA TRP A 81 0.13 9.25 -3.53
C TRP A 81 0.27 8.33 -4.74
N ILE A 82 1.14 7.35 -4.63
CA ILE A 82 1.28 6.27 -5.59
C ILE A 82 1.06 4.94 -4.87
N TRP A 83 0.41 4.04 -5.59
CA TRP A 83 0.40 2.63 -5.25
C TRP A 83 1.67 2.00 -5.81
N ILE A 84 2.44 1.34 -4.96
CA ILE A 84 3.68 0.67 -5.33
C ILE A 84 3.70 -0.74 -4.75
N GLY A 85 4.15 -1.71 -5.52
CA GLY A 85 4.41 -3.05 -5.02
C GLY A 85 5.52 -3.70 -5.81
N MET A 86 5.98 -4.84 -5.33
CA MET A 86 7.09 -5.57 -5.94
C MET A 86 6.78 -7.06 -5.88
N ASP A 87 6.96 -7.73 -7.02
CA ASP A 87 6.86 -9.18 -7.13
C ASP A 87 8.11 -9.75 -7.84
N GLN A 88 8.08 -11.03 -8.18
CA GLN A 88 9.20 -11.70 -8.87
C GLN A 88 9.54 -11.13 -10.25
N PHE A 89 8.62 -10.38 -10.87
CA PHE A 89 8.79 -9.73 -12.17
C PHE A 89 9.27 -8.28 -12.05
N GLY A 90 9.37 -7.76 -10.82
CA GLY A 90 9.88 -6.42 -10.53
C GLY A 90 8.84 -5.53 -9.88
N LEU A 91 9.09 -4.23 -9.93
CA LEU A 91 8.23 -3.22 -9.35
C LEU A 91 7.02 -2.95 -10.25
N HIS A 92 5.86 -2.74 -9.64
CA HIS A 92 4.67 -2.23 -10.30
C HIS A 92 4.15 -1.01 -9.57
N ALA A 93 3.62 -0.05 -10.33
CA ALA A 93 3.11 1.17 -9.74
C ALA A 93 1.98 1.80 -10.54
N ARG A 94 1.11 2.55 -9.86
CA ARG A 94 0.15 3.46 -10.48
C ARG A 94 -0.14 4.63 -9.56
N GLU A 95 -0.63 5.72 -10.11
CA GLU A 95 -1.15 6.79 -9.29
C GLU A 95 -2.37 6.33 -8.48
N ALA A 96 -2.45 6.78 -7.24
CA ALA A 96 -3.62 6.60 -6.41
C ALA A 96 -4.65 7.68 -6.74
N THR A 97 -5.93 7.31 -6.80
CA THR A 97 -7.00 8.31 -6.91
C THR A 97 -7.26 8.97 -5.55
N TYR A 98 -7.87 10.16 -5.54
CA TYR A 98 -8.25 10.81 -4.28
C TYR A 98 -9.18 9.94 -3.44
N ASN A 99 -10.18 9.31 -4.06
CA ASN A 99 -11.10 8.41 -3.38
C ASN A 99 -10.37 7.20 -2.77
N GLU A 100 -9.39 6.63 -3.47
CA GLU A 100 -8.58 5.52 -2.94
C GLU A 100 -7.78 5.94 -1.70
N VAL A 101 -7.22 7.14 -1.71
CA VAL A 101 -6.48 7.71 -0.58
C VAL A 101 -7.43 7.95 0.60
N ASP A 102 -8.59 8.54 0.37
CA ASP A 102 -9.56 8.81 1.43
C ASP A 102 -10.05 7.52 2.09
N VAL A 103 -10.33 6.48 1.29
CA VAL A 103 -10.77 5.17 1.79
C VAL A 103 -9.70 4.53 2.67
N ILE A 104 -8.45 4.47 2.21
CA ILE A 104 -7.39 3.83 3.00
C ILE A 104 -7.03 4.65 4.24
N MET A 105 -7.08 5.99 4.20
CA MET A 105 -6.83 6.81 5.39
C MET A 105 -7.91 6.56 6.44
N LYS A 106 -9.18 6.52 6.05
CA LYS A 106 -10.26 6.16 6.97
C LYS A 106 -10.10 4.75 7.53
N LEU A 107 -9.72 3.78 6.70
CA LEU A 107 -9.46 2.41 7.17
C LEU A 107 -8.30 2.34 8.17
N LYS A 108 -7.24 3.14 7.98
CA LYS A 108 -6.13 3.23 8.93
C LYS A 108 -6.57 3.81 10.27
N GLU A 109 -7.39 4.87 10.25
CA GLU A 109 -7.97 5.45 11.46
C GLU A 109 -8.87 4.45 12.19
N ASP A 110 -9.81 3.81 11.48
CA ASP A 110 -10.74 2.84 12.04
C ASP A 110 -10.01 1.64 12.68
N LEU A 111 -8.97 1.11 12.02
CA LEU A 111 -8.16 0.02 12.59
C LEU A 111 -7.36 0.46 13.80
N TYR A 112 -6.79 1.68 13.78
CA TYR A 112 -6.09 2.22 14.95
C TYR A 112 -7.02 2.33 16.16
N TYR A 113 -8.26 2.80 15.96
CA TYR A 113 -9.26 2.85 17.03
C TYR A 113 -9.63 1.47 17.57
N ILE A 114 -9.80 0.47 16.70
CA ILE A 114 -10.09 -0.91 17.11
C ILE A 114 -8.94 -1.45 17.97
N ASP A 115 -7.70 -1.28 17.52
CA ASP A 115 -6.52 -1.78 18.21
C ASP A 115 -6.38 -1.17 19.62
N VAL A 116 -6.50 0.16 19.74
CA VAL A 116 -6.46 0.86 21.04
C VAL A 116 -7.59 0.40 21.96
N TYR A 117 -8.79 0.19 21.41
CA TYR A 117 -9.94 -0.25 22.20
C TYR A 117 -9.79 -1.69 22.71
N GLU A 118 -9.20 -2.58 21.90
CA GLU A 118 -8.89 -3.96 22.32
C GLU A 118 -7.79 -3.98 23.39
N GLU A 119 -6.75 -3.15 23.27
CA GLU A 119 -5.72 -3.01 24.30
C GLU A 119 -6.28 -2.51 25.64
N MET A 120 -7.22 -1.55 25.63
CA MET A 120 -7.83 -1.03 26.87
C MET A 120 -8.76 -2.02 27.59
N LYS A 121 -9.17 -3.10 26.93
CA LYS A 121 -10.02 -4.14 27.52
C LYS A 121 -9.25 -5.29 28.17
N MET A 122 -7.96 -5.41 27.89
CA MET A 122 -7.07 -6.41 28.48
C MET A 122 -6.44 -5.89 29.77
#